data_AF-A0A9W4S2H3-F1
#
_entry.id   AF-A0A9W4S2H3-F1
#
_cell.length_a   1.000
_cell.length_b   1.000
_cell.length_c   1.000
_cell.angle_alpha   90.00
_cell.angle_beta   90.00
_cell.angle_gamma   90.00
#
_symmetry.space_group_name_H-M   'P 1'
#
loop_
_entity.id
_entity.type
_entity.pdbx_description
1 polymer ?
#
loop_
_entity_poly.entity_id
_entity_poly.type
_entity_poly.pdbx_seq_one_letter_code
_entity_poly.pdbx_strand_id
1 'polypeptide(L)'
;MSSSDGQSGTEAKEPTTRHLETENDFSKVQTHDGNVTKVVHADGTVDYIDTKAVGGNYEAMPAGYFRSPQFLGTLTAQCLASICAYLGWVIPANTLTLINADLGPSKNINWVATMWTMGSSIGFLLVGRLSDLYGRKWMVLGTSILGLVGCVIGSCAQTVETLIAANVCNGIAAAGQLSFGIVMGELVPNKWRGPIVTIVFLSSLPFAVFGPVIARSLFDNTVSKWRWSYYMGDILGVLSLVLYWFFYHPPSYDQLHVHGKTRLQMTKDLDFVGIFLYVSGCVLFLIGLSWGGSAYPWASAEVLCTLLIGIATLAAFAIYEGFFCKVQPLMPPRMFKNIGFVAIIAIATVGAMVYYSLTVLWPTIIGSIYTTDSMKIGWQSSVVGGGILLGQTIAGFTISYVPKVKWQCVVASALSFAFMTALTTISPDRWAATIALGTLVCTWIGFVDNISFPGITLVWEAQDIGLATGVMGSIRGLGGAVAQALYTSVLTNELNKNLPKYVVPAATEAGLPSSSIEALFAAITAGDFSTVPGINADIISAVGSALKTAYTSSFRIVFYTTIPFSVILLLSSFLVPNMEKFLSYDVAKKLQSSEKSDVQGKTEKTTTPSQV
;
A
#
# COMPACT_ATOMS: atom_id res chain seq x y z
N MET A 1 11.71 -38.98 77.33
CA MET A 1 12.31 -39.81 76.27
C MET A 1 12.56 -38.92 75.07
N SER A 2 13.78 -38.96 74.58
CA SER A 2 14.49 -37.94 73.79
C SER A 2 14.36 -38.10 72.27
N SER A 3 14.84 -37.05 71.56
CA SER A 3 15.64 -37.04 70.29
C SER A 3 14.99 -37.61 69.01
N SER A 4 14.76 -36.80 67.94
CA SER A 4 15.69 -36.41 66.84
C SER A 4 16.00 -37.58 65.88
N ASP A 5 15.86 -37.50 64.54
CA ASP A 5 16.71 -36.75 63.60
C ASP A 5 16.11 -36.63 62.18
N GLY A 6 16.40 -35.51 61.49
CA GLY A 6 17.20 -35.48 60.24
C GLY A 6 16.59 -35.80 58.86
N GLN A 7 16.47 -34.75 58.02
CA GLN A 7 16.98 -34.57 56.62
C GLN A 7 16.72 -35.67 55.55
N SER A 8 16.54 -35.44 54.24
CA SER A 8 16.64 -34.31 53.29
C SER A 8 16.16 -34.84 51.91
N GLY A 9 15.85 -33.97 50.94
CA GLY A 9 15.78 -34.39 49.53
C GLY A 9 14.76 -33.63 48.68
N THR A 10 15.16 -32.47 48.17
CA THR A 10 14.44 -31.69 47.17
C THR A 10 14.72 -32.25 45.78
N GLU A 11 13.69 -32.69 45.04
CA GLU A 11 13.77 -32.89 43.58
C GLU A 11 12.70 -32.03 42.90
N ALA A 12 13.17 -31.14 42.02
CA ALA A 12 12.36 -30.25 41.21
C ALA A 12 11.63 -31.04 40.12
N LYS A 13 10.29 -30.92 40.05
CA LYS A 13 9.50 -31.35 38.89
C LYS A 13 9.20 -30.15 37.99
N GLU A 14 9.63 -30.26 36.74
CA GLU A 14 9.25 -29.39 35.62
C GLU A 14 7.71 -29.25 35.50
N PRO A 15 7.18 -28.08 35.12
CA PRO A 15 5.76 -27.95 34.84
C PRO A 15 5.47 -28.53 33.46
N THR A 16 4.74 -29.63 33.47
CA THR A 16 4.22 -30.34 32.30
C THR A 16 3.37 -29.40 31.44
N THR A 17 3.69 -29.33 30.15
CA THR A 17 2.93 -28.69 29.08
C THR A 17 1.50 -29.24 29.06
N ARG A 18 0.54 -28.45 29.56
CA ARG A 18 -0.88 -28.80 29.48
C ARG A 18 -1.45 -28.25 28.17
N HIS A 19 -1.67 -29.16 27.22
CA HIS A 19 -2.54 -28.92 26.07
C HIS A 19 -3.92 -28.45 26.56
N LEU A 20 -4.33 -27.25 26.16
CA LEU A 20 -5.68 -26.75 26.36
C LEU A 20 -6.51 -27.12 25.13
N GLU A 21 -7.02 -28.36 25.13
CA GLU A 21 -8.24 -28.73 24.44
C GLU A 21 -9.39 -28.46 25.42
N THR A 22 -10.18 -27.41 25.17
CA THR A 22 -11.56 -27.31 25.67
C THR A 22 -12.30 -26.20 24.92
N GLU A 23 -13.31 -26.60 24.17
CA GLU A 23 -14.40 -25.75 23.70
C GLU A 23 -15.07 -25.09 24.91
N ASN A 24 -15.40 -23.79 24.80
CA ASN A 24 -15.98 -22.92 25.84
C ASN A 24 -14.98 -22.19 26.78
N ASP A 25 -14.27 -21.18 26.27
CA ASP A 25 -14.22 -19.87 26.94
C ASP A 25 -13.74 -18.76 25.98
N PHE A 26 -14.66 -18.16 25.23
CA PHE A 26 -14.47 -16.86 24.55
C PHE A 26 -15.52 -15.85 25.02
N SER A 27 -15.99 -16.01 26.26
CA SER A 27 -16.97 -15.08 26.82
C SER A 27 -16.24 -13.82 27.30
N LYS A 28 -16.40 -12.72 26.55
CA LYS A 28 -16.08 -11.38 27.08
C LYS A 28 -16.89 -11.22 28.36
N VAL A 29 -16.23 -11.18 29.52
CA VAL A 29 -16.89 -10.81 30.78
C VAL A 29 -17.20 -9.32 30.71
N GLN A 30 -18.35 -8.99 30.11
CA GLN A 30 -18.90 -7.64 30.11
C GLN A 30 -19.62 -7.45 31.44
N THR A 31 -18.98 -6.74 32.36
CA THR A 31 -19.63 -6.26 33.57
C THR A 31 -20.19 -4.88 33.26
N HIS A 32 -21.51 -4.76 33.32
CA HIS A 32 -22.22 -3.50 33.15
C HIS A 32 -22.28 -2.80 34.52
N ASP A 33 -21.61 -1.66 34.63
CA ASP A 33 -21.71 -0.79 35.81
C ASP A 33 -22.19 0.59 35.34
N GLY A 34 -23.52 0.79 35.31
CA GLY A 34 -24.13 2.02 34.80
C GLY A 34 -23.84 2.31 33.32
N ASN A 35 -23.37 3.53 33.01
CA ASN A 35 -23.11 4.00 31.64
C ASN A 35 -21.83 3.45 30.99
N VAL A 36 -21.03 2.64 31.71
CA VAL A 36 -19.69 2.21 31.27
C VAL A 36 -19.61 0.68 31.24
N THR A 37 -19.11 0.14 30.13
CA THR A 37 -18.83 -1.29 29.96
C THR A 37 -17.35 -1.53 30.14
N LYS A 38 -17.00 -2.38 31.10
CA LYS A 38 -15.63 -2.91 31.24
C LYS A 38 -15.41 -4.00 30.20
N VAL A 39 -14.43 -3.81 29.33
CA VAL A 39 -13.99 -4.81 28.35
C VAL A 39 -12.59 -5.26 28.74
N VAL A 40 -12.46 -6.53 29.12
CA VAL A 40 -11.17 -7.17 29.39
C VAL A 40 -10.70 -7.83 28.10
N HIS A 41 -9.50 -7.45 27.65
CA HIS A 41 -8.88 -7.95 26.42
C HIS A 41 -7.99 -9.17 26.69
N ALA A 42 -7.62 -9.89 25.62
CA ALA A 42 -6.86 -11.15 25.73
C ALA A 42 -5.42 -10.97 26.22
N ASP A 43 -4.86 -9.77 26.10
CA ASP A 43 -3.55 -9.40 26.65
C ASP A 43 -3.62 -8.93 28.11
N GLY A 44 -4.81 -8.97 28.72
CA GLY A 44 -5.07 -8.55 30.09
C GLY A 44 -5.30 -7.05 30.26
N THR A 45 -5.29 -6.27 29.17
CA THR A 45 -5.64 -4.85 29.23
C THR A 45 -7.15 -4.67 29.44
N VAL A 46 -7.52 -3.61 30.17
CA VAL A 46 -8.91 -3.34 30.53
C VAL A 46 -9.29 -1.96 30.00
N ASP A 47 -10.20 -1.93 29.04
CA ASP A 47 -10.79 -0.68 28.56
C ASP A 47 -12.19 -0.49 29.14
N TYR A 48 -12.47 0.75 29.52
CA TYR A 48 -13.79 1.19 29.96
C TYR A 48 -14.41 1.99 28.81
N ILE A 49 -15.42 1.42 28.18
CA ILE A 49 -16.06 1.97 26.98
C ILE A 49 -17.46 2.45 27.37
N ASP A 50 -17.88 3.62 26.90
CA ASP A 50 -19.27 4.07 27.09
C ASP A 50 -20.23 3.02 26.48
N THR A 51 -21.25 2.61 27.22
CA THR A 51 -22.32 1.70 26.74
C THR A 51 -22.94 2.16 25.41
N LYS A 52 -22.92 3.47 25.12
CA LYS A 52 -23.35 4.06 23.84
C LYS A 52 -22.36 3.88 22.69
N ALA A 53 -21.10 3.57 22.97
CA ALA A 53 -20.07 3.25 21.98
C ALA A 53 -19.88 1.74 21.78
N VAL A 54 -20.53 0.90 22.60
CA VAL A 54 -20.50 -0.56 22.46
C VAL A 54 -21.48 -1.00 21.37
N GLY A 55 -21.00 -1.89 20.51
CA GLY A 55 -21.86 -2.49 19.51
C GLY A 55 -22.76 -3.61 19.99
N GLY A 56 -24.06 -3.50 19.74
CA GLY A 56 -25.02 -4.61 19.82
C GLY A 56 -25.13 -5.49 18.55
N ASN A 57 -26.27 -6.17 18.42
CA ASN A 57 -26.59 -7.12 17.33
C ASN A 57 -27.26 -6.46 16.10
N TYR A 58 -27.16 -7.03 14.89
CA TYR A 58 -27.73 -6.45 13.63
C TYR A 58 -29.20 -6.03 13.75
N GLU A 59 -29.98 -6.76 14.55
CA GLU A 59 -31.40 -6.51 14.84
C GLU A 59 -31.67 -5.22 15.63
N ALA A 60 -30.64 -4.65 16.26
CA ALA A 60 -30.71 -3.38 16.98
C ALA A 60 -30.07 -2.22 16.20
N MET A 61 -29.98 -2.31 14.86
CA MET A 61 -29.65 -1.16 14.00
C MET A 61 -30.94 -0.45 13.55
N PRO A 62 -30.94 0.89 13.41
CA PRO A 62 -32.10 1.61 12.88
C PRO A 62 -32.49 1.06 11.50
N ALA A 63 -33.80 0.85 11.27
CA ALA A 63 -34.30 0.44 9.97
C ALA A 63 -33.86 1.45 8.89
N GLY A 64 -33.17 0.98 7.85
CA GLY A 64 -32.64 1.85 6.80
C GLY A 64 -31.28 2.50 7.09
N TYR A 65 -30.52 2.04 8.08
CA TYR A 65 -29.15 2.54 8.38
C TYR A 65 -28.24 2.64 7.14
N PHE A 66 -28.21 1.62 6.27
CA PHE A 66 -27.44 1.64 5.02
C PHE A 66 -27.97 2.61 3.95
N ARG A 67 -29.19 3.12 4.13
CA ARG A 67 -29.79 4.16 3.28
C ARG A 67 -29.73 5.54 3.96
N SER A 68 -29.16 5.64 5.15
CA SER A 68 -29.02 6.90 5.85
C SER A 68 -28.08 7.84 5.08
N PRO A 69 -28.37 9.15 5.05
CA PRO A 69 -27.48 10.14 4.43
C PRO A 69 -26.07 10.11 5.02
N GLN A 70 -25.93 9.81 6.31
CA GLN A 70 -24.65 9.70 7.01
C GLN A 70 -23.81 8.54 6.47
N PHE A 71 -24.42 7.36 6.32
CA PHE A 71 -23.75 6.19 5.78
C PHE A 71 -23.37 6.38 4.30
N LEU A 72 -24.34 6.77 3.46
CA LEU A 72 -24.11 6.97 2.03
C LEU A 72 -23.12 8.11 1.77
N GLY A 73 -23.22 9.21 2.52
CA GLY A 73 -22.29 10.33 2.45
C GLY A 73 -20.86 9.91 2.83
N THR A 74 -20.70 9.15 3.91
CA THR A 74 -19.38 8.65 4.33
C THR A 74 -18.81 7.62 3.34
N LEU A 75 -19.64 6.72 2.82
CA LEU A 75 -19.23 5.74 1.81
C LEU A 75 -18.76 6.45 0.53
N THR A 76 -19.51 7.45 0.10
CA THR A 76 -19.15 8.28 -1.06
C THR A 76 -17.85 9.04 -0.79
N ALA A 77 -17.69 9.64 0.40
CA ALA A 77 -16.46 10.31 0.81
C ALA A 77 -15.25 9.37 0.71
N GLN A 78 -15.38 8.13 1.21
CA GLN A 78 -14.33 7.13 1.14
C GLN A 78 -14.01 6.72 -0.30
N CYS A 79 -15.02 6.54 -1.15
CA CYS A 79 -14.81 6.25 -2.56
C CYS A 79 -14.02 7.38 -3.24
N LEU A 80 -14.41 8.64 -3.01
CA LEU A 80 -13.72 9.81 -3.56
C LEU A 80 -12.29 9.95 -3.02
N ALA A 81 -12.09 9.71 -1.72
CA ALA A 81 -10.76 9.73 -1.09
C ALA A 81 -9.84 8.66 -1.71
N SER A 82 -10.34 7.44 -1.88
CA SER A 82 -9.58 6.36 -2.51
C SER A 82 -9.27 6.66 -3.98
N ILE A 83 -10.22 7.24 -4.73
CA ILE A 83 -9.96 7.71 -6.10
C ILE A 83 -8.86 8.78 -6.11
N CYS A 84 -8.86 9.73 -5.17
CA CYS A 84 -7.83 10.75 -5.05
C CYS A 84 -6.43 10.13 -4.87
N ALA A 85 -6.31 9.08 -4.06
CA ALA A 85 -5.04 8.36 -3.90
C ALA A 85 -4.56 7.72 -5.21
N TYR A 86 -5.47 7.10 -5.97
CA TYR A 86 -5.14 6.54 -7.29
C TYR A 86 -4.77 7.62 -8.32
N LEU A 87 -5.44 8.77 -8.30
CA LEU A 87 -5.09 9.91 -9.16
C LEU A 87 -3.67 10.42 -8.89
N GLY A 88 -3.28 10.51 -7.62
CA GLY A 88 -1.93 10.93 -7.22
C GLY A 88 -0.82 9.95 -7.60
N TRP A 89 -1.16 8.69 -7.86
CA TRP A 89 -0.20 7.64 -8.25
C TRP A 89 -0.26 7.31 -9.75
N VAL A 90 -1.38 6.75 -10.20
CA VAL A 90 -1.50 6.06 -11.49
C VAL A 90 -1.27 7.03 -12.64
N ILE A 91 -1.85 8.23 -12.59
CA ILE A 91 -1.73 9.18 -13.70
C ILE A 91 -0.28 9.72 -13.83
N PRO A 92 0.33 10.30 -12.77
CA PRO A 92 1.73 10.75 -12.83
C PRO A 92 2.71 9.63 -13.17
N ALA A 93 2.58 8.45 -12.54
CA ALA A 93 3.48 7.32 -12.79
C ALA A 93 3.49 6.86 -14.25
N ASN A 94 2.34 6.94 -14.94
CA ASN A 94 2.22 6.53 -16.34
C ASN A 94 2.68 7.59 -17.36
N THR A 95 2.97 8.80 -16.91
CA THR A 95 3.33 9.94 -17.77
C THR A 95 4.63 10.61 -17.36
N LEU A 96 5.47 9.97 -16.52
CA LEU A 96 6.75 10.51 -16.07
C LEU A 96 7.64 11.02 -17.21
N THR A 97 7.72 10.28 -18.32
CA THR A 97 8.52 10.68 -19.49
C THR A 97 7.97 11.95 -20.15
N LEU A 98 6.65 12.08 -20.26
CA LEU A 98 5.97 13.25 -20.81
C LEU A 98 6.08 14.47 -19.87
N ILE A 99 6.01 14.25 -18.56
CA ILE A 99 6.24 15.27 -17.53
C ILE A 99 7.68 15.79 -17.63
N ASN A 100 8.66 14.89 -17.78
CA ASN A 100 10.06 15.27 -17.94
C ASN A 100 10.32 16.07 -19.23
N ALA A 101 9.61 15.75 -20.32
CA ALA A 101 9.69 16.51 -21.56
C ALA A 101 9.11 17.93 -21.42
N ASP A 102 8.06 18.10 -20.60
CA ASP A 102 7.41 19.41 -20.37
C ASP A 102 8.18 20.31 -19.39
N LEU A 103 8.74 19.74 -18.31
CA LEU A 103 9.50 20.49 -17.30
C LEU A 103 10.99 20.62 -17.63
N GLY A 104 11.48 19.86 -18.60
CA GLY A 104 12.89 19.79 -18.97
C GLY A 104 13.60 18.59 -18.33
N PRO A 105 14.71 18.12 -18.94
CA PRO A 105 15.30 16.86 -18.58
C PRO A 105 15.90 16.90 -17.17
N SER A 106 15.28 16.18 -16.23
CA SER A 106 15.82 15.95 -14.89
C SER A 106 16.25 14.50 -14.72
N LYS A 107 17.45 14.31 -14.17
CA LYS A 107 17.93 12.99 -13.73
C LYS A 107 17.07 12.42 -12.59
N ASN A 108 16.31 13.28 -11.90
CA ASN A 108 15.54 12.92 -10.73
C ASN A 108 14.07 12.59 -11.05
N ILE A 109 13.64 12.51 -12.31
CA ILE A 109 12.21 12.28 -12.63
C ILE A 109 11.64 11.01 -11.99
N ASN A 110 12.43 9.93 -11.90
CA ASN A 110 11.98 8.67 -11.30
C ASN A 110 11.63 8.81 -9.80
N TRP A 111 12.20 9.82 -9.12
CA TRP A 111 11.89 10.12 -7.72
C TRP A 111 10.46 10.55 -7.50
N VAL A 112 9.81 11.14 -8.51
CA VAL A 112 8.42 11.57 -8.42
C VAL A 112 7.53 10.39 -8.01
N ALA A 113 7.68 9.25 -8.67
CA ALA A 113 6.95 8.04 -8.34
C ALA A 113 7.46 7.37 -7.05
N THR A 114 8.79 7.32 -6.85
CA THR A 114 9.38 6.67 -5.65
C THR A 114 8.95 7.37 -4.36
N MET A 115 8.87 8.71 -4.34
CA MET A 115 8.43 9.46 -3.17
C MET A 115 6.97 9.21 -2.81
N TRP A 116 6.10 8.96 -3.79
CA TRP A 116 4.71 8.61 -3.50
C TRP A 116 4.64 7.28 -2.75
N THR A 117 5.32 6.24 -3.27
CA THR A 117 5.34 4.91 -2.62
C THR A 117 6.02 4.95 -1.24
N MET A 118 7.12 5.68 -1.09
CA MET A 118 7.80 5.90 0.19
C MET A 118 6.93 6.67 1.18
N GLY A 119 6.30 7.76 0.73
CA GLY A 119 5.37 8.54 1.54
C GLY A 119 4.22 7.68 2.04
N SER A 120 3.70 6.79 1.19
CA SER A 120 2.64 5.84 1.58
C SER A 120 3.12 4.85 2.64
N SER A 121 4.35 4.35 2.54
CA SER A 121 4.96 3.45 3.52
C SER A 121 5.00 4.07 4.92
N ILE A 122 5.52 5.30 5.00
CA ILE A 122 5.60 6.06 6.25
C ILE A 122 4.19 6.41 6.73
N GLY A 123 3.34 6.85 5.81
CA GLY A 123 1.96 7.23 6.07
C GLY A 123 1.17 6.09 6.72
N PHE A 124 1.24 4.85 6.21
CA PHE A 124 0.44 3.73 6.75
C PHE A 124 0.76 3.43 8.21
N LEU A 125 2.05 3.51 8.57
CA LEU A 125 2.49 3.28 9.94
C LEU A 125 2.00 4.37 10.89
N LEU A 126 2.09 5.63 10.45
CA LEU A 126 1.62 6.78 11.21
C LEU A 126 0.09 6.80 11.33
N VAL A 127 -0.61 6.63 10.21
CA VAL A 127 -2.07 6.66 10.12
C VAL A 127 -2.68 5.60 11.03
N GLY A 128 -2.18 4.36 11.01
CA GLY A 128 -2.68 3.30 11.91
C GLY A 128 -2.70 3.75 13.38
N ARG A 129 -1.55 4.21 13.88
CA ARG A 129 -1.41 4.64 15.28
C ARG A 129 -2.13 5.95 15.60
N LEU A 130 -1.97 6.96 14.76
CA LEU A 130 -2.61 8.27 14.95
C LEU A 130 -4.13 8.16 14.90
N SER A 131 -4.68 7.19 14.15
CA SER A 131 -6.12 6.91 14.10
C SER A 131 -6.68 6.49 15.45
N ASP A 132 -5.94 5.65 16.17
CA ASP A 132 -6.34 5.14 17.47
C ASP A 132 -6.21 6.23 18.55
N LEU A 133 -5.20 7.12 18.43
CA LEU A 133 -4.89 8.17 19.42
C LEU A 133 -5.76 9.42 19.28
N TYR A 134 -5.89 9.97 18.07
CA TYR A 134 -6.59 11.24 17.83
C TYR A 134 -8.04 11.05 17.38
N GLY A 135 -8.44 9.80 17.11
CA GLY A 135 -9.75 9.45 16.58
C GLY A 135 -9.80 9.52 15.05
N ARG A 136 -10.65 8.67 14.48
CA ARG A 136 -10.67 8.41 13.03
C ARG A 136 -11.14 9.61 12.20
N LYS A 137 -12.05 10.45 12.71
CA LYS A 137 -12.53 11.65 12.00
C LYS A 137 -11.39 12.60 11.68
N TRP A 138 -10.55 12.91 12.66
CA TRP A 138 -9.45 13.85 12.48
C TRP A 138 -8.33 13.28 11.62
N MET A 139 -8.12 11.96 11.67
CA MET A 139 -7.18 11.27 10.79
C MET A 139 -7.62 11.35 9.31
N VAL A 140 -8.88 11.04 8.97
CA VAL A 140 -9.33 11.12 7.56
C VAL A 140 -9.34 12.55 7.04
N LEU A 141 -9.72 13.53 7.89
CA LEU A 141 -9.68 14.94 7.52
C LEU A 141 -8.24 15.43 7.33
N GLY A 142 -7.34 15.10 8.26
CA GLY A 142 -5.93 15.53 8.19
C GLY A 142 -5.20 14.97 6.98
N THR A 143 -5.40 13.69 6.67
CA THR A 143 -4.82 13.05 5.47
C THR A 143 -5.44 13.59 4.18
N SER A 144 -6.74 13.88 4.16
CA SER A 144 -7.40 14.51 3.00
C SER A 144 -6.89 15.94 2.76
N ILE A 145 -6.71 16.74 3.81
CA ILE A 145 -6.12 18.09 3.72
C ILE A 145 -4.68 18.01 3.22
N LEU A 146 -3.87 17.07 3.72
CA LEU A 146 -2.51 16.88 3.26
C LEU A 146 -2.46 16.47 1.77
N GLY A 147 -3.41 15.66 1.32
CA GLY A 147 -3.57 15.30 -0.09
C GLY A 147 -3.92 16.50 -0.97
N LEU A 148 -4.81 17.38 -0.51
CA LEU A 148 -5.12 18.64 -1.18
C LEU A 148 -3.90 19.55 -1.29
N VAL A 149 -3.15 19.72 -0.20
CA VAL A 149 -1.90 20.50 -0.24
C VAL A 149 -0.93 19.89 -1.25
N GLY A 150 -0.79 18.57 -1.27
CA GLY A 150 0.03 17.86 -2.26
C GLY A 150 -0.43 18.09 -3.70
N CYS A 151 -1.73 18.08 -3.96
CA CYS A 151 -2.30 18.32 -5.29
C CYS A 151 -2.14 19.79 -5.72
N VAL A 152 -2.37 20.76 -4.83
CA VAL A 152 -2.10 22.18 -5.11
C VAL A 152 -0.63 22.42 -5.46
N ILE A 153 0.32 21.85 -4.70
CA ILE A 153 1.75 21.96 -5.00
C ILE A 153 2.07 21.31 -6.35
N GLY A 154 1.53 20.11 -6.62
CA GLY A 154 1.74 19.38 -7.87
C GLY A 154 1.20 20.11 -9.10
N SER A 155 0.02 20.74 -8.98
CA SER A 155 -0.59 21.49 -10.08
C SER A 155 0.17 22.78 -10.42
N CYS A 156 0.81 23.40 -9.42
CA CYS A 156 1.62 24.61 -9.58
C CYS A 156 3.10 24.32 -9.83
N ALA A 157 3.51 23.05 -9.91
CA ALA A 157 4.92 22.70 -10.03
C ALA A 157 5.52 23.17 -11.37
N GLN A 158 6.63 23.89 -11.26
CA GLN A 158 7.45 24.36 -12.39
C GLN A 158 8.78 23.63 -12.51
N THR A 159 9.14 22.82 -11.50
CA THR A 159 10.37 22.03 -11.47
C THR A 159 10.07 20.61 -11.01
N VAL A 160 10.92 19.65 -11.38
CA VAL A 160 10.78 18.25 -10.98
C VAL A 160 10.92 18.11 -9.46
N GLU A 161 11.75 18.93 -8.82
CA GLU A 161 11.96 18.95 -7.37
C GLU A 161 10.70 19.36 -6.61
N THR A 162 9.96 20.35 -7.14
CA THR A 162 8.66 20.75 -6.59
C THR A 162 7.64 19.61 -6.72
N LEU A 163 7.68 18.87 -7.83
CA LEU A 163 6.81 17.73 -8.06
C LEU A 163 7.15 16.54 -7.15
N ILE A 164 8.43 16.33 -6.84
CA ILE A 164 8.89 15.36 -5.85
C ILE A 164 8.29 15.71 -4.48
N ALA A 165 8.35 16.98 -4.05
CA ALA A 165 7.76 17.43 -2.79
C ALA A 165 6.23 17.24 -2.75
N ALA A 166 5.54 17.52 -3.86
CA ALA A 166 4.11 17.24 -4.01
C ALA A 166 3.79 15.75 -3.80
N ASN A 167 4.62 14.86 -4.36
CA ASN A 167 4.40 13.40 -4.25
C ASN A 167 4.74 12.85 -2.86
N VAL A 168 5.64 13.48 -2.10
CA VAL A 168 5.81 13.16 -0.68
C VAL A 168 4.51 13.41 0.08
N CYS A 169 3.90 14.58 -0.11
CA CYS A 169 2.63 14.93 0.54
C CYS A 169 1.50 13.98 0.13
N ASN A 170 1.36 13.74 -1.18
CA ASN A 170 0.35 12.82 -1.72
C ASN A 170 0.56 11.38 -1.24
N GLY A 171 1.81 10.91 -1.15
CA GLY A 171 2.13 9.58 -0.63
C GLY A 171 1.69 9.41 0.82
N ILE A 172 2.04 10.36 1.70
CA ILE A 172 1.64 10.31 3.11
C ILE A 172 0.11 10.40 3.24
N ALA A 173 -0.53 11.25 2.45
CA ALA A 173 -1.99 11.37 2.40
C ALA A 173 -2.67 10.07 1.93
N ALA A 174 -2.09 9.38 0.94
CA ALA A 174 -2.62 8.15 0.37
C ALA A 174 -2.84 7.06 1.42
N ALA A 175 -2.00 7.01 2.46
CA ALA A 175 -2.18 6.05 3.55
C ALA A 175 -3.54 6.17 4.26
N GLY A 176 -3.99 7.40 4.55
CA GLY A 176 -5.32 7.63 5.14
C GLY A 176 -6.45 7.39 4.13
N GLN A 177 -6.26 7.86 2.91
CA GLN A 177 -7.23 7.72 1.82
C GLN A 177 -7.47 6.26 1.39
N LEU A 178 -6.45 5.39 1.54
CA LEU A 178 -6.50 3.96 1.26
C LEU A 178 -6.76 3.11 2.52
N SER A 179 -6.96 3.72 3.69
CA SER A 179 -7.33 3.01 4.93
C SER A 179 -8.83 2.72 5.04
N PHE A 180 -9.45 2.25 3.95
CA PHE A 180 -10.89 1.96 3.90
C PHE A 180 -11.30 0.87 4.92
N GLY A 181 -10.42 -0.09 5.22
CA GLY A 181 -10.70 -1.14 6.22
C GLY A 181 -10.88 -0.59 7.64
N ILE A 182 -10.20 0.52 7.97
CA ILE A 182 -10.28 1.20 9.25
C ILE A 182 -11.60 1.96 9.38
N VAL A 183 -12.01 2.70 8.34
CA VAL A 183 -13.25 3.50 8.34
C VAL A 183 -14.50 2.62 8.20
N MET A 184 -14.50 1.71 7.22
CA MET A 184 -15.63 0.80 6.98
C MET A 184 -15.75 -0.27 8.07
N GLY A 185 -14.64 -0.60 8.73
CA GLY A 185 -14.61 -1.50 9.87
C GLY A 185 -15.53 -1.03 11.01
N GLU A 186 -15.62 0.27 11.26
CA GLU A 186 -16.52 0.76 12.30
C GLU A 186 -17.97 0.80 11.83
N LEU A 187 -18.19 1.29 10.59
CA LEU A 187 -19.51 1.60 10.04
C LEU A 187 -20.34 0.37 9.66
N VAL A 188 -19.69 -0.76 9.40
CA VAL A 188 -20.30 -1.90 8.73
C VAL A 188 -20.08 -3.20 9.52
N PRO A 189 -21.13 -3.99 9.77
CA PRO A 189 -21.01 -5.33 10.34
C PRO A 189 -20.13 -6.25 9.47
N ASN A 190 -19.37 -7.16 10.09
CA ASN A 190 -18.42 -8.05 9.39
C ASN A 190 -18.99 -8.70 8.12
N LYS A 191 -20.23 -9.21 8.17
CA LYS A 191 -20.91 -9.83 7.03
C LYS A 191 -21.01 -8.93 5.79
N TRP A 192 -21.18 -7.63 5.98
CA TRP A 192 -21.36 -6.65 4.89
C TRP A 192 -20.08 -5.88 4.55
N ARG A 193 -18.99 -6.06 5.33
CA ARG A 193 -17.72 -5.38 5.08
C ARG A 193 -17.13 -5.73 3.72
N GLY A 194 -17.13 -7.02 3.36
CA GLY A 194 -16.61 -7.50 2.07
C GLY A 194 -17.26 -6.77 0.88
N PRO A 195 -18.60 -6.87 0.70
CA PRO A 195 -19.31 -6.17 -0.37
C PRO A 195 -19.09 -4.65 -0.41
N ILE A 196 -19.04 -3.99 0.75
CA ILE A 196 -18.85 -2.53 0.80
C ILE A 196 -17.41 -2.14 0.43
N VAL A 197 -16.41 -2.90 0.86
CA VAL A 197 -15.02 -2.71 0.43
C VAL A 197 -14.89 -2.95 -1.08
N THR A 198 -15.60 -3.93 -1.63
CA THR A 198 -15.67 -4.14 -3.10
C THR A 198 -16.27 -2.94 -3.83
N ILE A 199 -17.30 -2.29 -3.28
CA ILE A 199 -17.85 -1.05 -3.86
C ILE A 199 -16.80 0.06 -3.89
N VAL A 200 -16.01 0.22 -2.82
CA VAL A 200 -14.91 1.20 -2.78
C VAL A 200 -13.87 0.90 -3.87
N PHE A 201 -13.46 -0.36 -4.03
CA PHE A 201 -12.55 -0.75 -5.12
C PHE A 201 -13.15 -0.49 -6.51
N LEU A 202 -14.42 -0.87 -6.72
CA LEU A 202 -15.10 -0.70 -8.00
C LEU A 202 -15.26 0.79 -8.36
N SER A 203 -15.46 1.66 -7.37
CA SER A 203 -15.51 3.11 -7.58
C SER A 203 -14.20 3.67 -8.15
N SER A 204 -13.08 3.01 -7.84
CA SER A 204 -11.75 3.40 -8.31
C SER A 204 -11.40 2.85 -9.69
N LEU A 205 -12.21 1.95 -10.26
CA LEU A 205 -11.97 1.28 -11.53
C LEU A 205 -11.63 2.24 -12.69
N PRO A 206 -12.37 3.35 -12.91
CA PRO A 206 -12.10 4.23 -14.04
C PRO A 206 -10.66 4.78 -14.05
N PHE A 207 -10.13 5.12 -12.87
CA PHE A 207 -8.81 5.72 -12.72
C PHE A 207 -7.72 4.69 -12.48
N ALA A 208 -8.03 3.60 -11.76
CA ALA A 208 -7.08 2.52 -11.51
C ALA A 208 -6.76 1.72 -12.79
N VAL A 209 -7.76 1.48 -13.66
CA VAL A 209 -7.57 0.72 -14.91
C VAL A 209 -7.21 1.65 -16.06
N PHE A 210 -8.06 2.64 -16.35
CA PHE A 210 -7.88 3.51 -17.52
C PHE A 210 -7.04 4.75 -17.23
N GLY A 211 -6.47 4.86 -16.03
CA GLY A 211 -5.54 5.93 -15.65
C GLY A 211 -4.47 6.22 -16.70
N PRO A 212 -3.80 5.24 -17.31
CA PRO A 212 -2.78 5.50 -18.34
C PRO A 212 -3.35 6.12 -19.62
N VAL A 213 -4.57 5.76 -20.03
CA VAL A 213 -5.27 6.35 -21.19
C VAL A 213 -5.71 7.77 -20.85
N ILE A 214 -6.31 7.96 -19.67
CA ILE A 214 -6.73 9.28 -19.17
C ILE A 214 -5.52 10.22 -19.10
N ALA A 215 -4.41 9.75 -18.55
CA ALA A 215 -3.19 10.53 -18.40
C ALA A 215 -2.67 11.08 -19.74
N ARG A 216 -2.61 10.21 -20.75
CA ARG A 216 -2.14 10.59 -22.10
C ARG A 216 -3.15 11.45 -22.85
N SER A 217 -4.43 11.14 -22.74
CA SER A 217 -5.50 11.97 -23.32
C SER A 217 -5.46 13.39 -22.74
N LEU A 218 -5.25 13.54 -21.43
CA LEU A 218 -5.09 14.84 -20.79
C LEU A 218 -3.84 15.56 -21.30
N PHE A 219 -2.71 14.85 -21.43
CA PHE A 219 -1.49 15.45 -21.96
C PHE A 219 -1.65 15.98 -23.39
N ASP A 220 -2.29 15.22 -24.27
CA ASP A 220 -2.39 15.53 -25.70
C ASP A 220 -3.51 16.55 -26.02
N ASN A 221 -4.61 16.56 -25.25
CA ASN A 221 -5.81 17.32 -25.60
C ASN A 221 -6.07 18.55 -24.69
N THR A 222 -5.25 18.79 -23.66
CA THR A 222 -5.48 19.91 -22.72
C THR A 222 -4.28 20.84 -22.62
N VAL A 223 -4.56 22.13 -22.40
CA VAL A 223 -3.52 23.17 -22.28
C VAL A 223 -2.59 22.92 -21.09
N SER A 224 -3.15 22.49 -19.95
CA SER A 224 -2.40 22.24 -18.72
C SER A 224 -1.78 20.84 -18.66
N LYS A 225 -1.99 20.00 -19.69
CA LYS A 225 -1.39 18.67 -19.88
C LYS A 225 -1.54 17.79 -18.61
N TRP A 226 -0.42 17.34 -18.05
CA TRP A 226 -0.34 16.46 -16.88
C TRP A 226 -0.83 17.11 -15.58
N ARG A 227 -0.90 18.44 -15.48
CA ARG A 227 -1.36 19.14 -14.25
C ARG A 227 -2.82 18.87 -13.93
N TRP A 228 -3.62 18.48 -14.93
CA TRP A 228 -5.00 18.03 -14.73
C TRP A 228 -5.13 16.82 -13.80
N SER A 229 -4.10 15.99 -13.68
CA SER A 229 -4.07 14.91 -12.69
C SER A 229 -4.26 15.43 -11.26
N TYR A 230 -3.56 16.52 -10.93
CA TYR A 230 -3.63 17.19 -9.64
C TYR A 230 -4.89 18.02 -9.50
N TYR A 231 -5.37 18.70 -10.55
CA TYR A 231 -6.66 19.41 -10.49
C TYR A 231 -7.84 18.48 -10.23
N MET A 232 -7.86 17.29 -10.84
CA MET A 232 -8.87 16.27 -10.52
C MET A 232 -8.72 15.79 -9.08
N GLY A 233 -7.48 15.58 -8.62
CA GLY A 233 -7.18 15.28 -7.22
C GLY A 233 -7.74 16.33 -6.26
N ASP A 234 -7.55 17.62 -6.56
CA ASP A 234 -8.07 18.74 -5.77
C ASP A 234 -9.60 18.74 -5.75
N ILE A 235 -10.26 18.61 -6.90
CA ILE A 235 -11.73 18.59 -7.00
C ILE A 235 -12.30 17.45 -6.15
N LEU A 236 -11.79 16.23 -6.34
CA LEU A 236 -12.30 15.06 -5.61
C LEU A 236 -11.90 15.08 -4.13
N GLY A 237 -10.72 15.62 -3.82
CA GLY A 237 -10.24 15.80 -2.45
C GLY A 237 -11.10 16.79 -1.66
N VAL A 238 -11.51 17.91 -2.27
CA VAL A 238 -12.41 18.89 -1.64
C VAL A 238 -13.79 18.28 -1.41
N LEU A 239 -14.33 17.57 -2.41
CA LEU A 239 -15.61 16.88 -2.27
C LEU A 239 -15.57 15.82 -1.16
N SER A 240 -14.52 14.99 -1.14
CA SER A 240 -14.26 14.03 -0.07
C SER A 240 -14.20 14.70 1.30
N LEU A 241 -13.44 15.78 1.43
CA LEU A 241 -13.26 16.51 2.68
C LEU A 241 -14.57 17.09 3.20
N VAL A 242 -15.36 17.71 2.31
CA VAL A 242 -16.69 18.26 2.63
C VAL A 242 -17.62 17.14 3.08
N LEU A 243 -17.65 16.00 2.38
CA LEU A 243 -18.50 14.89 2.76
C LEU A 243 -18.08 14.28 4.12
N TYR A 244 -16.79 14.09 4.38
CA TYR A 244 -16.32 13.64 5.68
C TYR A 244 -16.66 14.64 6.80
N TRP A 245 -16.58 15.93 6.53
CA TRP A 245 -16.91 16.94 7.52
C TRP A 245 -18.37 16.84 7.98
N PHE A 246 -19.30 16.77 7.01
CA PHE A 246 -20.75 16.81 7.26
C PHE A 246 -21.41 15.47 7.55
N PHE A 247 -20.90 14.36 7.01
CA PHE A 247 -21.59 13.06 7.11
C PHE A 247 -20.87 12.06 8.02
N TYR A 248 -19.55 12.22 8.23
CA TYR A 248 -18.78 11.29 9.05
C TYR A 248 -18.70 11.76 10.52
N HIS A 249 -19.44 11.06 11.37
CA HIS A 249 -19.53 11.30 12.81
C HIS A 249 -19.27 10.01 13.60
N PRO A 250 -18.01 9.51 13.64
CA PRO A 250 -17.65 8.36 14.45
C PRO A 250 -17.74 8.67 15.96
N PRO A 251 -17.77 7.67 16.85
CA PRO A 251 -17.79 7.87 18.29
C PRO A 251 -16.54 8.66 18.67
N SER A 252 -16.73 9.66 19.52
CA SER A 252 -15.62 10.52 19.94
C SER A 252 -14.64 9.73 20.81
N TYR A 253 -13.36 10.09 20.75
CA TYR A 253 -12.30 9.49 21.57
C TYR A 253 -12.69 9.40 23.06
N ASP A 254 -13.35 10.44 23.58
CA ASP A 254 -13.78 10.54 24.97
C ASP A 254 -14.90 9.54 25.34
N GLN A 255 -15.60 8.99 24.35
CA GLN A 255 -16.61 7.92 24.50
C GLN A 255 -15.98 6.52 24.43
N LEU A 256 -14.83 6.40 23.77
CA LEU A 256 -14.10 5.13 23.58
C LEU A 256 -13.09 4.85 24.71
N HIS A 257 -12.59 5.88 25.38
CA HIS A 257 -11.60 5.80 26.46
C HIS A 257 -12.14 6.46 27.74
N VAL A 258 -13.29 6.00 28.23
CA VAL A 258 -13.86 6.52 29.49
C VAL A 258 -12.90 6.14 30.62
N HIS A 259 -12.39 7.11 31.38
CA HIS A 259 -11.31 6.91 32.38
C HIS A 259 -9.93 6.46 31.82
N GLY A 260 -9.71 6.57 30.50
CA GLY A 260 -8.40 6.33 29.87
C GLY A 260 -7.44 7.53 29.99
N LYS A 261 -6.23 7.41 29.40
CA LYS A 261 -5.25 8.50 29.36
C LYS A 261 -5.78 9.70 28.57
N THR A 262 -5.39 10.92 28.93
CA THR A 262 -5.73 12.11 28.13
C THR A 262 -5.00 12.10 26.78
N ARG A 263 -5.56 12.76 25.75
CA ARG A 263 -4.92 12.87 24.42
C ARG A 263 -3.47 13.33 24.53
N LEU A 264 -3.20 14.33 25.38
CA LEU A 264 -1.84 14.84 25.60
C LEU A 264 -0.90 13.82 26.23
N GLN A 265 -1.37 12.99 27.17
CA GLN A 265 -0.57 11.90 27.74
C GLN A 265 -0.29 10.81 26.70
N MET A 266 -1.30 10.42 25.92
CA MET A 266 -1.13 9.45 24.83
C MET A 266 -0.17 9.95 23.73
N THR A 267 -0.16 11.25 23.43
CA THR A 267 0.82 11.82 22.48
C THR A 267 2.24 11.85 23.03
N LYS A 268 2.41 11.96 24.35
CA LYS A 268 3.72 11.83 25.00
C LYS A 268 4.18 10.37 25.04
N ASP A 269 3.23 9.44 25.03
CA ASP A 269 3.46 8.00 24.88
C ASP A 269 3.60 7.57 23.40
N LEU A 270 3.78 8.52 22.46
CA LEU A 270 4.11 8.19 21.08
C LEU A 270 5.62 7.99 20.95
N ASP A 271 6.03 6.95 20.25
CA ASP A 271 7.44 6.68 19.98
C ASP A 271 8.00 7.60 18.88
N PHE A 272 8.34 8.84 19.25
CA PHE A 272 8.96 9.80 18.35
C PHE A 272 10.36 9.37 17.88
N VAL A 273 11.09 8.62 18.70
CA VAL A 273 12.43 8.13 18.36
C VAL A 273 12.33 7.05 17.30
N GLY A 274 11.42 6.08 17.50
CA GLY A 274 11.10 5.04 16.53
C GLY A 274 10.63 5.63 15.20
N ILE A 275 9.72 6.61 15.22
CA ILE A 275 9.27 7.31 14.01
C ILE A 275 10.44 8.01 13.31
N PHE A 276 11.28 8.74 14.04
CA PHE A 276 12.43 9.42 13.45
C PHE A 276 13.41 8.44 12.81
N LEU A 277 13.78 7.36 13.51
CA LEU A 277 14.69 6.33 13.00
C LEU A 277 14.10 5.61 11.77
N TYR A 278 12.80 5.29 11.81
CA TYR A 278 12.13 4.65 10.69
C TYR A 278 12.09 5.56 9.45
N VAL A 279 11.63 6.81 9.60
CA VAL A 279 11.54 7.77 8.50
C VAL A 279 12.92 8.08 7.92
N SER A 280 13.90 8.44 8.77
CA SER A 280 15.24 8.77 8.30
C SER A 280 15.94 7.56 7.65
N GLY A 281 15.78 6.36 8.21
CA GLY A 281 16.32 5.13 7.65
C GLY A 281 15.73 4.79 6.28
N CYS A 282 14.40 4.86 6.13
CA CYS A 282 13.74 4.63 4.83
C CYS A 282 14.17 5.65 3.78
N VAL A 283 14.22 6.93 4.13
CA VAL A 283 14.62 8.01 3.22
C VAL A 283 16.07 7.83 2.76
N LEU A 284 17.02 7.66 3.68
CA LEU A 284 18.43 7.51 3.35
C LEU A 284 18.70 6.25 2.51
N PHE A 285 18.05 5.13 2.87
CA PHE A 285 18.17 3.89 2.13
C PHE A 285 17.69 4.01 0.68
N LEU A 286 16.52 4.63 0.47
CA LEU A 286 15.96 4.84 -0.87
C LEU A 286 16.74 5.88 -1.67
N ILE A 287 17.34 6.88 -1.01
CA ILE A 287 18.29 7.82 -1.65
C ILE A 287 19.47 7.08 -2.25
N GLY A 288 20.15 6.26 -1.46
CA GLY A 288 21.29 5.48 -1.96
C GLY A 288 20.90 4.60 -3.14
N LEU A 289 19.76 3.91 -3.04
CA LEU A 289 19.31 2.99 -4.08
C LEU A 289 18.93 3.70 -5.38
N SER A 290 18.31 4.89 -5.30
CA SER A 290 17.88 5.62 -6.48
C SER A 290 19.00 6.43 -7.14
N TRP A 291 20.01 6.88 -6.39
CA TRP A 291 21.16 7.59 -6.96
C TRP A 291 22.18 6.66 -7.60
N GLY A 292 22.32 5.44 -7.07
CA GLY A 292 23.22 4.41 -7.59
C GLY A 292 22.97 4.09 -9.07
N GLY A 293 23.97 4.38 -9.91
CA GLY A 293 23.96 4.06 -11.34
C GLY A 293 23.20 5.06 -12.24
N SER A 294 22.50 6.02 -11.65
CA SER A 294 21.77 7.06 -12.40
C SER A 294 22.43 8.43 -12.24
N ALA A 295 22.43 8.98 -11.02
CA ALA A 295 23.01 10.28 -10.73
C ALA A 295 24.51 10.17 -10.39
N TYR A 296 24.88 9.13 -9.66
CA TYR A 296 26.24 8.88 -9.19
C TYR A 296 26.65 7.42 -9.43
N PRO A 297 27.95 7.13 -9.64
CA PRO A 297 28.44 5.76 -9.68
C PRO A 297 28.12 5.01 -8.38
N TRP A 298 27.87 3.69 -8.47
CA TRP A 298 27.59 2.87 -7.29
C TRP A 298 28.68 2.90 -6.21
N ALA A 299 29.94 3.06 -6.62
CA ALA A 299 31.09 3.14 -5.71
C ALA A 299 31.35 4.55 -5.16
N SER A 300 30.51 5.53 -5.48
CA SER A 300 30.65 6.90 -4.98
C SER A 300 30.38 6.99 -3.48
N ALA A 301 31.00 7.95 -2.81
CA ALA A 301 30.83 8.16 -1.38
C ALA A 301 29.39 8.53 -1.04
N GLU A 302 28.73 9.30 -1.90
CA GLU A 302 27.35 9.76 -1.75
C GLU A 302 26.38 8.59 -1.71
N VAL A 303 26.53 7.62 -2.62
CA VAL A 303 25.68 6.42 -2.68
C VAL A 303 25.96 5.48 -1.53
N LEU A 304 27.24 5.18 -1.24
CA LEU A 304 27.60 4.25 -0.18
C LEU A 304 27.27 4.79 1.21
N CYS A 305 27.50 6.08 1.49
CA CYS A 305 27.17 6.67 2.78
C CYS A 305 25.65 6.65 3.02
N THR A 306 24.85 7.10 2.05
CA THR A 306 23.38 7.12 2.21
C THR A 306 22.80 5.72 2.36
N LEU A 307 23.30 4.74 1.58
CA LEU A 307 22.86 3.35 1.66
C LEU A 307 23.23 2.69 2.99
N LEU A 308 24.51 2.78 3.40
CA LEU A 308 24.99 2.14 4.62
C LEU A 308 24.42 2.80 5.88
N ILE A 309 24.33 4.14 5.92
CA ILE A 309 23.69 4.86 7.04
C ILE A 309 22.21 4.52 7.07
N GLY A 310 21.52 4.43 5.92
CA GLY A 310 20.13 4.00 5.85
C GLY A 310 19.90 2.61 6.45
N ILE A 311 20.72 1.63 6.03
CA ILE A 311 20.67 0.27 6.58
C ILE A 311 20.97 0.27 8.09
N ALA A 312 22.01 0.99 8.52
CA ALA A 312 22.37 1.09 9.93
C ALA A 312 21.26 1.73 10.77
N THR A 313 20.57 2.74 10.23
CA THR A 313 19.47 3.42 10.92
C THR A 313 18.22 2.54 11.00
N LEU A 314 17.90 1.78 9.95
CA LEU A 314 16.82 0.78 9.99
C LEU A 314 17.12 -0.37 10.94
N ALA A 315 18.38 -0.81 11.02
CA ALA A 315 18.83 -1.80 12.00
C ALA A 315 18.75 -1.23 13.43
N ALA A 316 19.17 0.02 13.62
CA ALA A 316 19.04 0.73 14.89
C ALA A 316 17.57 0.87 15.31
N PHE A 317 16.66 1.15 14.37
CA PHE A 317 15.22 1.15 14.60
C PHE A 317 14.73 -0.23 15.09
N ALA A 318 15.11 -1.31 14.41
CA ALA A 318 14.71 -2.67 14.81
C ALA A 318 15.24 -3.06 16.20
N ILE A 319 16.48 -2.68 16.53
CA ILE A 319 17.07 -2.91 17.86
C ILE A 319 16.38 -2.04 18.93
N TYR A 320 16.10 -0.78 18.60
CA TYR A 320 15.43 0.16 19.50
C TYR A 320 14.03 -0.32 19.87
N GLU A 321 13.21 -0.65 18.87
CA GLU A 321 11.86 -1.21 19.06
C GLU A 321 11.89 -2.58 19.76
N GLY A 322 12.91 -3.40 19.48
CA GLY A 322 13.04 -4.74 20.04
C GLY A 322 13.42 -4.78 21.52
N PHE A 323 14.29 -3.86 21.97
CA PHE A 323 14.95 -3.97 23.27
C PHE A 323 14.87 -2.72 24.15
N PHE A 324 14.74 -1.53 23.57
CA PHE A 324 14.91 -0.25 24.29
C PHE A 324 13.63 0.59 24.38
N CYS A 325 12.62 0.30 23.57
CA CYS A 325 11.36 1.02 23.60
C CYS A 325 10.62 0.74 24.92
N LYS A 326 10.64 1.74 25.81
CA LYS A 326 9.92 1.74 27.10
C LYS A 326 8.46 2.20 26.96
N VAL A 327 8.12 2.71 25.79
CA VAL A 327 6.83 3.29 25.40
C VAL A 327 6.11 2.29 24.48
N GLN A 328 4.85 2.55 24.09
CA GLN A 328 4.11 1.67 23.18
C GLN A 328 4.83 1.59 21.81
N PRO A 329 5.44 0.44 21.44
CA PRO A 329 6.30 0.33 20.27
C PRO A 329 5.51 0.55 18.98
N LEU A 330 6.10 1.17 17.95
CA LEU A 330 5.45 1.43 16.66
C LEU A 330 5.13 0.11 15.95
N MET A 331 6.09 -0.83 15.94
CA MET A 331 5.97 -2.16 15.35
C MET A 331 6.30 -3.25 16.39
N PRO A 332 5.33 -3.67 17.21
CA PRO A 332 5.59 -4.55 18.34
C PRO A 332 6.23 -5.89 17.91
N PRO A 333 7.37 -6.30 18.50
CA PRO A 333 8.06 -7.55 18.14
C PRO A 333 7.20 -8.80 18.27
N ARG A 334 6.18 -8.77 19.15
CA ARG A 334 5.19 -9.85 19.30
C ARG A 334 4.50 -10.21 18.00
N MET A 335 4.33 -9.26 17.08
CA MET A 335 3.64 -9.49 15.82
C MET A 335 4.45 -10.38 14.87
N PHE A 336 5.76 -10.19 14.83
CA PHE A 336 6.67 -10.93 13.97
C PHE A 336 6.98 -12.34 14.46
N LYS A 337 6.55 -12.71 15.69
CA LYS A 337 6.60 -14.10 16.16
C LYS A 337 5.55 -14.99 15.50
N ASN A 338 4.47 -14.41 14.97
CA ASN A 338 3.43 -15.14 14.26
C ASN A 338 3.86 -15.34 12.79
N ILE A 339 4.25 -16.57 12.44
CA ILE A 339 4.71 -16.93 11.09
C ILE A 339 3.64 -16.63 10.02
N GLY A 340 2.35 -16.82 10.35
CA GLY A 340 1.27 -16.55 9.42
C GLY A 340 1.12 -15.06 9.09
N PHE A 341 1.33 -14.19 10.08
CA PHE A 341 1.37 -12.74 9.88
C PHE A 341 2.54 -12.32 8.99
N VAL A 342 3.74 -12.84 9.27
CA VAL A 342 4.94 -12.56 8.47
C VAL A 342 4.77 -13.05 7.02
N ALA A 343 4.17 -14.23 6.83
CA ALA A 343 3.89 -14.77 5.51
C ALA A 343 2.93 -13.86 4.71
N ILE A 344 1.87 -13.36 5.33
CA ILE A 344 0.92 -12.42 4.70
C ILE A 344 1.62 -11.11 4.31
N ILE A 345 2.47 -10.56 5.18
CA ILE A 345 3.26 -9.37 4.87
C ILE A 345 4.19 -9.64 3.68
N ALA A 346 4.87 -10.80 3.66
CA ALA A 346 5.80 -11.15 2.59
C ALA A 346 5.10 -11.23 1.22
N ILE A 347 3.96 -11.94 1.13
CA ILE A 347 3.19 -12.02 -0.12
C ILE A 347 2.66 -10.65 -0.54
N ALA A 348 2.17 -9.83 0.40
CA ALA A 348 1.69 -8.49 0.12
C ALA A 348 2.82 -7.58 -0.36
N THR A 349 4.01 -7.72 0.21
CA THR A 349 5.18 -6.92 -0.17
C THR A 349 5.60 -7.25 -1.60
N VAL A 350 5.75 -8.53 -1.95
CA VAL A 350 6.10 -8.90 -3.34
C VAL A 350 5.01 -8.48 -4.33
N GLY A 351 3.73 -8.57 -3.95
CA GLY A 351 2.64 -8.06 -4.78
C GLY A 351 2.78 -6.57 -5.10
N ALA A 352 3.10 -5.75 -4.09
CA ALA A 352 3.38 -4.33 -4.28
C ALA A 352 4.65 -4.07 -5.10
N MET A 353 5.70 -4.86 -4.92
CA MET A 353 6.94 -4.76 -5.71
C MET A 353 6.64 -4.88 -7.20
N VAL A 354 5.81 -5.86 -7.59
CA VAL A 354 5.41 -6.04 -8.99
C VAL A 354 4.46 -4.93 -9.45
N TYR A 355 3.43 -4.60 -8.66
CA TYR A 355 2.43 -3.60 -9.03
C TYR A 355 3.05 -2.22 -9.30
N TYR A 356 3.76 -1.66 -8.33
CA TYR A 356 4.26 -0.28 -8.45
C TYR A 356 5.33 -0.17 -9.54
N SER A 357 6.19 -1.18 -9.62
CA SER A 357 7.24 -1.22 -10.64
C SER A 357 6.70 -1.34 -12.06
N LEU A 358 5.74 -2.25 -12.30
CA LEU A 358 5.14 -2.37 -13.62
C LEU A 358 4.30 -1.13 -13.97
N THR A 359 3.67 -0.48 -12.99
CA THR A 359 2.94 0.78 -13.27
C THR A 359 3.85 1.87 -13.86
N VAL A 360 5.12 1.92 -13.43
CA VAL A 360 6.12 2.87 -13.94
C VAL A 360 6.81 2.38 -15.21
N LEU A 361 7.22 1.11 -15.25
CA LEU A 361 8.04 0.57 -16.33
C LEU A 361 7.23 0.14 -17.56
N TRP A 362 5.98 -0.29 -17.40
CA TRP A 362 5.17 -0.80 -18.50
C TRP A 362 4.91 0.23 -19.61
N PRO A 363 4.56 1.49 -19.30
CA PRO A 363 4.44 2.53 -20.32
C PRO A 363 5.75 2.76 -21.07
N THR A 364 6.88 2.64 -20.38
CA THR A 364 8.21 2.74 -20.98
C THR A 364 8.48 1.56 -21.92
N ILE A 365 8.17 0.33 -21.52
CA ILE A 365 8.28 -0.87 -22.36
C ILE A 365 7.48 -0.69 -23.66
N ILE A 366 6.22 -0.29 -23.53
CA ILE A 366 5.35 -0.14 -24.69
C ILE A 366 5.83 0.99 -25.61
N GLY A 367 6.18 2.15 -25.03
CA GLY A 367 6.64 3.33 -25.77
C GLY A 367 7.99 3.16 -26.46
N SER A 368 8.89 2.33 -25.91
CA SER A 368 10.23 2.13 -26.48
C SER A 368 10.32 0.96 -27.47
N ILE A 369 9.48 -0.07 -27.32
CA ILE A 369 9.57 -1.29 -28.15
C ILE A 369 8.48 -1.35 -29.22
N TYR A 370 7.21 -1.09 -28.87
CA TYR A 370 6.07 -1.49 -29.69
C TYR A 370 5.43 -0.36 -30.48
N THR A 371 5.21 0.80 -29.87
CA THR A 371 4.48 1.88 -30.55
C THR A 371 4.90 3.25 -30.05
N THR A 372 4.89 4.23 -30.96
CA THR A 372 5.14 5.65 -30.66
C THR A 372 3.84 6.44 -30.49
N ASP A 373 2.70 5.84 -30.82
CA ASP A 373 1.38 6.48 -30.70
C ASP A 373 0.95 6.56 -29.23
N SER A 374 0.90 7.78 -28.70
CA SER A 374 0.55 8.11 -27.32
C SER A 374 -0.69 7.34 -26.84
N MET A 375 -1.80 7.38 -27.59
CA MET A 375 -3.05 6.75 -27.14
C MET A 375 -2.95 5.23 -27.11
N LYS A 376 -2.23 4.61 -28.05
CA LYS A 376 -1.97 3.16 -28.02
C LYS A 376 -1.14 2.76 -26.81
N ILE A 377 -0.12 3.55 -26.45
CA ILE A 377 0.66 3.30 -25.23
C ILE A 377 -0.26 3.36 -24.00
N GLY A 378 -1.18 4.32 -23.94
CA GLY A 378 -2.18 4.41 -22.87
C GLY A 378 -3.03 3.14 -22.72
N TRP A 379 -3.64 2.67 -23.82
CA TRP A 379 -4.50 1.48 -23.78
C TRP A 379 -3.72 0.22 -23.40
N GLN A 380 -2.52 0.03 -23.97
CA GLN A 380 -1.68 -1.12 -23.66
C GLN A 380 -1.07 -1.05 -22.25
N SER A 381 -0.98 0.14 -21.65
CA SER A 381 -0.54 0.31 -20.25
C SER A 381 -1.65 0.07 -19.24
N SER A 382 -2.92 0.19 -19.65
CA SER A 382 -4.08 -0.10 -18.80
C SER A 382 -4.15 -1.57 -18.36
N VAL A 383 -3.37 -2.43 -19.00
CA VAL A 383 -3.17 -3.85 -18.67
C VAL A 383 -2.73 -4.06 -17.22
N VAL A 384 -1.87 -3.18 -16.69
CA VAL A 384 -1.35 -3.36 -15.31
C VAL A 384 -2.47 -3.20 -14.28
N GLY A 385 -3.19 -2.08 -14.34
CA GLY A 385 -4.33 -1.81 -13.45
C GLY A 385 -5.51 -2.75 -13.70
N GLY A 386 -5.84 -3.01 -14.97
CA GLY A 386 -6.90 -3.92 -15.38
C GLY A 386 -6.66 -5.35 -14.94
N GLY A 387 -5.43 -5.86 -15.11
CA GLY A 387 -5.03 -7.18 -14.63
C GLY A 387 -5.19 -7.29 -13.12
N ILE A 388 -4.66 -6.33 -12.35
CA ILE A 388 -4.76 -6.36 -10.88
C ILE A 388 -6.23 -6.35 -10.42
N LEU A 389 -7.06 -5.46 -10.94
CA LEU A 389 -8.48 -5.43 -10.54
C LEU A 389 -9.23 -6.69 -10.96
N LEU A 390 -8.92 -7.25 -12.13
CA LEU A 390 -9.47 -8.53 -12.56
C LEU A 390 -9.11 -9.63 -11.56
N GLY A 391 -7.84 -9.70 -11.17
CA GLY A 391 -7.33 -10.62 -10.16
C GLY A 391 -8.03 -10.47 -8.81
N GLN A 392 -8.15 -9.23 -8.33
CA GLN A 392 -8.81 -8.92 -7.06
C GLN A 392 -10.30 -9.30 -7.08
N THR A 393 -10.97 -9.08 -8.22
CA THR A 393 -12.37 -9.43 -8.41
C THR A 393 -12.55 -10.95 -8.42
N ILE A 394 -11.73 -11.68 -9.17
CA ILE A 394 -11.76 -13.15 -9.21
C ILE A 394 -11.49 -13.72 -7.82
N ALA A 395 -10.50 -13.21 -7.10
CA ALA A 395 -10.20 -13.63 -5.73
C ALA A 395 -11.37 -13.39 -4.78
N GLY A 396 -12.01 -12.22 -4.83
CA GLY A 396 -13.14 -11.90 -3.97
C GLY A 396 -14.31 -12.89 -4.10
N PHE A 397 -14.63 -13.32 -5.32
CA PHE A 397 -15.61 -14.38 -5.55
C PHE A 397 -15.06 -15.75 -5.12
N THR A 398 -13.85 -16.10 -5.53
CA THR A 398 -13.28 -17.43 -5.30
C THR A 398 -13.09 -17.74 -3.81
N ILE A 399 -12.64 -16.77 -3.01
CA ILE A 399 -12.50 -16.90 -1.55
C ILE A 399 -13.85 -17.20 -0.89
N SER A 400 -14.94 -16.67 -1.44
CA SER A 400 -16.30 -16.84 -0.88
C SER A 400 -16.93 -18.20 -1.22
N TYR A 401 -16.60 -18.78 -2.38
CA TYR A 401 -17.25 -19.99 -2.89
C TYR A 401 -16.37 -21.25 -2.84
N VAL A 402 -15.05 -21.09 -2.91
CA VAL A 402 -14.10 -22.20 -2.98
C VAL A 402 -13.39 -22.31 -1.64
N PRO A 403 -13.47 -23.45 -0.94
CA PRO A 403 -12.69 -23.67 0.27
C PRO A 403 -11.19 -23.74 -0.08
N LYS A 404 -10.34 -23.64 0.94
CA LYS A 404 -8.87 -23.76 0.91
C LYS A 404 -8.13 -22.56 0.35
N VAL A 405 -8.37 -21.39 0.96
CA VAL A 405 -7.71 -20.11 0.61
C VAL A 405 -6.18 -20.22 0.55
N LYS A 406 -5.56 -21.03 1.42
CA LYS A 406 -4.11 -21.29 1.38
C LYS A 406 -3.66 -21.84 0.02
N TRP A 407 -4.36 -22.85 -0.50
CA TRP A 407 -4.02 -23.45 -1.80
C TRP A 407 -4.31 -22.52 -2.96
N GLN A 408 -5.35 -21.69 -2.85
CA GLN A 408 -5.59 -20.62 -3.83
C GLN A 408 -4.42 -19.63 -3.89
N CYS A 409 -3.89 -19.24 -2.72
CA CYS A 409 -2.69 -18.39 -2.64
C CYS A 409 -1.48 -19.06 -3.30
N VAL A 410 -1.24 -20.35 -3.03
CA VAL A 410 -0.12 -21.10 -3.61
C VAL A 410 -0.23 -21.19 -5.13
N VAL A 411 -1.42 -21.51 -5.65
CA VAL A 411 -1.66 -21.59 -7.09
C VAL A 411 -1.49 -20.21 -7.75
N ALA A 412 -2.05 -19.15 -7.17
CA ALA A 412 -1.89 -17.79 -7.68
C ALA A 412 -0.41 -17.37 -7.68
N SER A 413 0.33 -17.64 -6.61
CA SER A 413 1.78 -17.37 -6.54
C SER A 413 2.55 -18.17 -7.59
N ALA A 414 2.25 -19.46 -7.78
CA ALA A 414 2.91 -20.29 -8.79
C ALA A 414 2.65 -19.80 -10.22
N LEU A 415 1.42 -19.40 -10.52
CA LEU A 415 1.06 -18.82 -11.82
C LEU A 415 1.72 -17.47 -12.03
N SER A 416 1.74 -16.59 -11.01
CA SER A 416 2.46 -15.32 -11.08
C SER A 416 3.95 -15.52 -11.39
N PHE A 417 4.60 -16.51 -10.76
CA PHE A 417 5.99 -16.88 -11.01
C PHE A 417 6.21 -17.40 -12.44
N ALA A 418 5.34 -18.28 -12.92
CA ALA A 418 5.44 -18.85 -14.26
C ALA A 418 5.29 -17.77 -15.35
N PHE A 419 4.27 -16.92 -15.25
CA PHE A 419 4.05 -15.86 -16.23
C PHE A 419 5.09 -14.74 -16.14
N MET A 420 5.58 -14.41 -14.94
CA MET A 420 6.68 -13.44 -14.76
C MET A 420 7.96 -13.96 -15.42
N THR A 421 8.25 -15.24 -15.26
CA THR A 421 9.40 -15.89 -15.94
C THR A 421 9.20 -15.88 -17.45
N ALA A 422 7.97 -16.12 -17.94
CA ALA A 422 7.68 -16.06 -19.37
C ALA A 422 7.89 -14.66 -19.98
N LEU A 423 7.72 -13.58 -19.22
CA LEU A 423 8.01 -12.21 -19.68
C LEU A 423 9.48 -11.97 -20.02
N THR A 424 10.41 -12.82 -19.56
CA THR A 424 11.82 -12.77 -20.01
C THR A 424 11.98 -13.04 -21.51
N THR A 425 10.97 -13.63 -22.16
CA THR A 425 10.94 -13.86 -23.61
C THR A 425 10.49 -12.63 -24.42
N ILE A 426 10.38 -11.46 -23.78
CA ILE A 426 10.00 -10.20 -24.44
C ILE A 426 10.81 -9.99 -25.72
N SER A 427 10.10 -9.65 -26.78
CA SER A 427 10.67 -9.40 -28.10
C SER A 427 9.84 -8.37 -28.88
N PRO A 428 10.43 -7.66 -29.86
CA PRO A 428 9.73 -6.65 -30.65
C PRO A 428 8.59 -7.21 -31.52
N ASP A 429 8.71 -8.47 -31.97
CA ASP A 429 7.74 -9.17 -32.80
C ASP A 429 6.54 -9.74 -32.03
N ARG A 430 6.67 -9.89 -30.70
CA ARG A 430 5.66 -10.54 -29.84
C ARG A 430 4.91 -9.58 -28.93
N TRP A 431 4.43 -8.47 -29.50
CA TRP A 431 3.69 -7.44 -28.74
C TRP A 431 2.44 -8.02 -28.04
N ALA A 432 1.63 -8.82 -28.75
CA ALA A 432 0.40 -9.40 -28.23
C ALA A 432 0.66 -10.40 -27.08
N ALA A 433 1.70 -11.23 -27.23
CA ALA A 433 2.09 -12.18 -26.17
C ALA A 433 2.57 -11.43 -24.92
N THR A 434 3.34 -10.35 -25.08
CA THR A 434 3.83 -9.54 -23.96
C THR A 434 2.68 -8.89 -23.19
N ILE A 435 1.68 -8.36 -23.90
CA ILE A 435 0.45 -7.83 -23.28
C ILE A 435 -0.34 -8.92 -22.55
N ALA A 436 -0.54 -10.08 -23.18
CA ALA A 436 -1.26 -11.18 -22.57
C ALA A 436 -0.56 -11.68 -21.29
N LEU A 437 0.75 -11.90 -21.37
CA LEU A 437 1.57 -12.32 -20.22
C LEU A 437 1.57 -11.26 -19.11
N GLY A 438 1.69 -9.97 -19.46
CA GLY A 438 1.58 -8.86 -18.51
C GLY A 438 0.25 -8.84 -17.78
N THR A 439 -0.85 -9.02 -18.53
CA THR A 439 -2.20 -9.09 -17.96
C THR A 439 -2.31 -10.25 -16.98
N LEU A 440 -1.83 -11.43 -17.36
CA LEU A 440 -1.88 -12.63 -16.53
C LEU A 440 -1.05 -12.47 -15.25
N VAL A 441 0.18 -11.96 -15.35
CA VAL A 441 1.01 -11.64 -14.18
C VAL A 441 0.26 -10.70 -13.23
N CYS A 442 -0.24 -9.58 -13.74
CA CYS A 442 -0.98 -8.61 -12.93
C CYS A 442 -2.25 -9.19 -12.32
N THR A 443 -2.93 -10.11 -13.02
CA THR A 443 -4.11 -10.83 -12.51
C THR A 443 -3.77 -11.70 -11.32
N TRP A 444 -2.73 -12.51 -11.40
CA TRP A 444 -2.36 -13.39 -10.28
C TRP A 444 -1.76 -12.62 -9.10
N ILE A 445 -1.07 -11.51 -9.36
CA ILE A 445 -0.64 -10.58 -8.31
C ILE A 445 -1.84 -9.92 -7.63
N GLY A 446 -2.83 -9.44 -8.39
CA GLY A 446 -4.07 -8.90 -7.84
C GLY A 446 -4.84 -9.92 -7.01
N PHE A 447 -4.80 -11.18 -7.39
CA PHE A 447 -5.41 -12.28 -6.63
C PHE A 447 -4.72 -12.45 -5.26
N VAL A 448 -3.38 -12.48 -5.23
CA VAL A 448 -2.59 -12.55 -3.98
C VAL A 448 -2.82 -11.32 -3.10
N ASP A 449 -2.89 -10.13 -3.69
CA ASP A 449 -3.17 -8.89 -2.97
C ASP A 449 -4.52 -8.97 -2.26
N ASN A 450 -5.55 -9.46 -2.94
CA ASN A 450 -6.89 -9.60 -2.37
C ASN A 450 -6.96 -10.64 -1.25
N ILE A 451 -6.09 -11.66 -1.23
CA ILE A 451 -5.95 -12.57 -0.09
C ILE A 451 -5.30 -11.86 1.10
N SER A 452 -4.30 -11.02 0.82
CA SER A 452 -3.46 -10.40 1.85
C SER A 452 -4.22 -9.39 2.70
N PHE A 453 -5.05 -8.54 2.09
CA PHE A 453 -5.77 -7.47 2.80
C PHE A 453 -6.78 -8.00 3.84
N PRO A 454 -7.72 -8.89 3.50
CA PRO A 454 -8.60 -9.51 4.50
C PRO A 454 -7.81 -10.43 5.44
N GLY A 455 -6.79 -11.13 4.94
CA GLY A 455 -6.02 -12.08 5.73
C GLY A 455 -5.38 -11.45 6.97
N ILE A 456 -4.85 -10.23 6.85
CA ILE A 456 -4.27 -9.52 8.00
C ILE A 456 -5.30 -9.25 9.10
N THR A 457 -6.54 -8.95 8.70
CA THR A 457 -7.64 -8.64 9.62
C THR A 457 -8.23 -9.89 10.29
N LEU A 458 -7.98 -11.07 9.72
CA LEU A 458 -8.46 -12.35 10.25
C LEU A 458 -7.45 -13.00 11.21
N VAL A 459 -6.16 -12.74 11.03
CA VAL A 459 -5.08 -13.33 11.87
C VAL A 459 -4.93 -12.60 13.22
N TRP A 460 -5.48 -11.40 13.34
CA TRP A 460 -5.34 -10.54 14.53
C TRP A 460 -6.67 -10.19 15.18
N GLU A 461 -6.60 -9.91 16.49
CA GLU A 461 -7.75 -9.46 17.27
C GLU A 461 -8.19 -8.06 16.87
N ALA A 462 -9.48 -7.79 17.03
CA ALA A 462 -10.12 -6.53 16.62
C ALA A 462 -9.48 -5.25 17.17
N GLN A 463 -8.77 -5.34 18.29
CA GLN A 463 -8.04 -4.24 18.92
C GLN A 463 -6.79 -3.83 18.14
N ASP A 464 -6.07 -4.80 17.56
CA ASP A 464 -4.79 -4.58 16.88
C ASP A 464 -4.94 -4.57 15.35
N ILE A 465 -6.17 -4.65 14.80
CA ILE A 465 -6.38 -4.64 13.34
C ILE A 465 -5.81 -3.35 12.71
N GLY A 466 -5.99 -2.19 13.35
CA GLY A 466 -5.46 -0.92 12.87
C GLY A 466 -3.93 -0.93 12.80
N LEU A 467 -3.30 -1.38 13.88
CA LEU A 467 -1.86 -1.61 13.94
C LEU A 467 -1.37 -2.61 12.88
N ALA A 468 -1.97 -3.80 12.81
CA ALA A 468 -1.58 -4.85 11.89
C ALA A 468 -1.69 -4.41 10.43
N THR A 469 -2.75 -3.68 10.10
CA THR A 469 -2.95 -3.09 8.77
C THR A 469 -1.91 -2.01 8.49
N GLY A 470 -1.60 -1.16 9.47
CA GLY A 470 -0.56 -0.13 9.35
C GLY A 470 0.83 -0.70 9.12
N VAL A 471 1.23 -1.73 9.89
CA VAL A 471 2.52 -2.44 9.73
C VAL A 471 2.60 -3.10 8.36
N MET A 472 1.56 -3.84 7.96
CA MET A 472 1.52 -4.48 6.64
C MET A 472 1.59 -3.44 5.53
N GLY A 473 0.78 -2.39 5.58
CA GLY A 473 0.75 -1.32 4.57
C GLY A 473 2.10 -0.59 4.46
N SER A 474 2.77 -0.39 5.60
CA SER A 474 4.09 0.21 5.67
C SER A 474 5.17 -0.66 5.03
N ILE A 475 5.34 -1.91 5.49
CA ILE A 475 6.35 -2.83 4.93
C ILE A 475 6.09 -3.09 3.43
N ARG A 476 4.80 -3.24 3.05
CA ARG A 476 4.37 -3.35 1.64
C ARG A 476 4.79 -2.14 0.83
N GLY A 477 4.51 -0.93 1.31
CA GLY A 477 4.86 0.33 0.66
C GLY A 477 6.38 0.48 0.49
N LEU A 478 7.14 0.16 1.54
CA LEU A 478 8.61 0.20 1.52
C LEU A 478 9.17 -0.77 0.49
N GLY A 479 8.73 -2.04 0.50
CA GLY A 479 9.19 -3.02 -0.49
C GLY A 479 8.86 -2.59 -1.93
N GLY A 480 7.68 -2.00 -2.13
CA GLY A 480 7.28 -1.36 -3.39
C GLY A 480 8.25 -0.29 -3.86
N ALA A 481 8.58 0.67 -2.99
CA ALA A 481 9.52 1.75 -3.27
C ALA A 481 10.92 1.22 -3.61
N VAL A 482 11.40 0.23 -2.85
CA VAL A 482 12.70 -0.41 -3.05
C VAL A 482 12.76 -1.12 -4.40
N ALA A 483 11.75 -1.94 -4.74
CA ALA A 483 11.68 -2.63 -6.02
C ALA A 483 11.67 -1.67 -7.20
N GLN A 484 10.86 -0.61 -7.11
CA GLN A 484 10.74 0.38 -8.16
C GLN A 484 12.08 1.07 -8.43
N ALA A 485 12.77 1.52 -7.39
CA ALA A 485 14.09 2.14 -7.51
C ALA A 485 15.13 1.14 -8.05
N LEU A 486 15.11 -0.11 -7.56
CA LEU A 486 15.99 -1.18 -8.02
C LEU A 486 15.82 -1.47 -9.51
N TYR A 487 14.59 -1.71 -9.98
CA TYR A 487 14.35 -2.04 -11.39
C TYR A 487 14.65 -0.89 -12.33
N THR A 488 14.39 0.36 -11.90
CA THR A 488 14.73 1.55 -12.67
C THR A 488 16.25 1.74 -12.78
N SER A 489 16.99 1.50 -11.69
CA SER A 489 18.45 1.54 -11.72
C SER A 489 19.04 0.42 -12.58
N VAL A 490 18.51 -0.81 -12.47
CA VAL A 490 18.91 -1.94 -13.34
C VAL A 490 18.69 -1.59 -14.80
N LEU A 491 17.51 -1.06 -15.16
CA LEU A 491 17.21 -0.63 -16.53
C LEU A 491 18.22 0.42 -17.03
N THR A 492 18.49 1.44 -16.22
CA THR A 492 19.43 2.51 -16.57
C THR A 492 20.85 1.98 -16.79
N ASN A 493 21.34 1.14 -15.88
CA ASN A 493 22.67 0.54 -15.99
C ASN A 493 22.82 -0.36 -17.23
N GLU A 494 21.78 -1.13 -17.56
CA GLU A 494 21.79 -1.99 -18.74
C GLU A 494 21.64 -1.18 -20.03
N LEU A 495 20.87 -0.10 -20.04
CA LEU A 495 20.81 0.82 -21.18
C LEU A 495 22.16 1.49 -21.43
N ASN A 496 22.89 1.90 -20.40
CA ASN A 496 24.24 2.46 -20.55
C ASN A 496 25.24 1.50 -21.20
N LYS A 497 25.01 0.17 -21.09
CA LYS A 497 25.83 -0.86 -21.74
C LYS A 497 25.31 -1.20 -23.15
N ASN A 498 24.00 -1.41 -23.28
CA ASN A 498 23.39 -1.94 -24.49
C ASN A 498 23.19 -0.87 -25.56
N LEU A 499 22.93 0.40 -25.18
CA LEU A 499 22.77 1.48 -26.15
C LEU A 499 24.04 1.68 -26.99
N PRO A 500 25.24 1.90 -26.41
CA PRO A 500 26.47 1.99 -27.21
C PRO A 500 26.73 0.73 -28.03
N LYS A 501 26.47 -0.46 -27.46
CA LYS A 501 26.73 -1.75 -28.10
C LYS A 501 25.93 -1.98 -29.39
N TYR A 502 24.67 -1.54 -29.44
CA TYR A 502 23.80 -1.79 -30.61
C TYR A 502 23.62 -0.56 -31.49
N VAL A 503 23.55 0.65 -30.91
CA VAL A 503 23.25 1.88 -31.65
C VAL A 503 24.48 2.40 -32.41
N VAL A 504 25.68 2.32 -31.82
CA VAL A 504 26.90 2.84 -32.47
C VAL A 504 27.18 2.10 -33.78
N PRO A 505 27.25 0.75 -33.81
CA PRO A 505 27.49 0.02 -35.07
C PRO A 505 26.43 0.32 -36.12
N ALA A 506 25.14 0.28 -35.73
CA ALA A 506 24.03 0.54 -36.65
C ALA A 506 24.05 1.95 -37.24
N ALA A 507 24.41 2.97 -36.44
CA ALA A 507 24.53 4.34 -36.91
C ALA A 507 25.73 4.51 -37.86
N THR A 508 26.89 3.94 -37.50
CA THR A 508 28.11 4.05 -38.33
C THR A 508 28.01 3.28 -39.65
N GLU A 509 27.39 2.09 -39.63
CA GLU A 509 27.15 1.28 -40.83
C GLU A 509 26.13 1.95 -41.77
N ALA A 510 25.16 2.68 -41.21
CA ALA A 510 24.22 3.51 -41.98
C ALA A 510 24.84 4.83 -42.49
N GLY A 511 26.12 5.09 -42.21
CA GLY A 511 26.87 6.25 -42.74
C GLY A 511 26.93 7.47 -41.83
N LEU A 512 26.52 7.37 -40.55
CA LEU A 512 26.66 8.48 -39.60
C LEU A 512 28.14 8.68 -39.22
N PRO A 513 28.70 9.90 -39.30
CA PRO A 513 30.06 10.17 -38.88
C PRO A 513 30.25 9.91 -37.38
N SER A 514 31.39 9.33 -36.99
CA SER A 514 31.69 9.03 -35.59
C SER A 514 31.69 10.27 -34.68
N SER A 515 31.93 11.46 -35.24
CA SER A 515 31.85 12.74 -34.54
C SER A 515 30.43 13.13 -34.12
N SER A 516 29.40 12.54 -34.73
CA SER A 516 27.99 12.85 -34.46
C SER A 516 27.32 11.84 -33.52
N ILE A 517 28.07 10.85 -33.02
CA ILE A 517 27.54 9.82 -32.09
C ILE A 517 27.10 10.42 -30.76
N GLU A 518 27.84 11.39 -30.23
CA GLU A 518 27.47 12.06 -28.97
C GLU A 518 26.17 12.86 -29.14
N ALA A 519 26.06 13.60 -30.25
CA ALA A 519 24.83 14.30 -30.61
C ALA A 519 23.66 13.33 -30.83
N LEU A 520 23.91 12.13 -31.38
CA LEU A 520 22.90 11.09 -31.54
C LEU A 520 22.37 10.60 -30.18
N PHE A 521 23.22 10.36 -29.18
CA PHE A 521 22.76 9.94 -27.86
C PHE A 521 21.97 11.04 -27.13
N ALA A 522 22.38 12.30 -27.29
CA ALA A 522 21.61 13.44 -26.80
C ALA A 522 20.22 13.51 -27.47
N ALA A 523 20.17 13.32 -28.79
CA ALA A 523 18.94 13.28 -29.57
C ALA A 523 18.01 12.12 -29.19
N ILE A 524 18.55 10.92 -28.97
CA ILE A 524 17.78 9.75 -28.49
C ILE A 524 17.11 10.06 -27.15
N THR A 525 17.83 10.75 -26.26
CA THR A 525 17.31 11.11 -24.94
C THR A 525 16.25 12.21 -25.03
N ALA A 526 16.44 13.18 -25.94
CA ALA A 526 15.50 14.25 -26.19
C ALA A 526 14.26 13.81 -27.00
N GLY A 527 14.35 12.70 -27.73
CA GLY A 527 13.34 12.27 -28.70
C GLY A 527 13.30 13.14 -29.96
N ASP A 528 14.33 13.98 -30.18
CA ASP A 528 14.45 14.86 -31.33
C ASP A 528 15.80 14.64 -32.03
N PHE A 529 15.73 14.17 -33.28
CA PHE A 529 16.89 13.88 -34.13
C PHE A 529 17.28 15.05 -35.04
N SER A 530 16.51 16.14 -35.05
CA SER A 530 16.69 17.27 -35.98
C SER A 530 18.06 17.95 -35.85
N THR A 531 18.67 17.89 -34.67
CA THR A 531 19.93 18.55 -34.35
C THR A 531 21.17 17.68 -34.64
N VAL A 532 21.01 16.44 -35.13
CA VAL A 532 22.13 15.51 -35.35
C VAL A 532 22.73 15.74 -36.74
N PRO A 533 24.01 16.15 -36.85
CA PRO A 533 24.65 16.35 -38.15
C PRO A 533 24.75 15.03 -38.94
N GLY A 534 24.37 15.06 -40.21
CA GLY A 534 24.45 13.89 -41.09
C GLY A 534 23.35 12.84 -40.90
N ILE A 535 22.31 13.15 -40.12
CA ILE A 535 21.17 12.26 -39.96
C ILE A 535 20.30 12.23 -41.22
N ASN A 536 19.84 11.04 -41.61
CA ASN A 536 18.89 10.83 -42.70
C ASN A 536 17.83 9.81 -42.26
N ALA A 537 16.79 9.61 -43.07
CA ALA A 537 15.69 8.70 -42.74
C ALA A 537 16.15 7.24 -42.56
N ASP A 538 17.17 6.80 -43.31
CA ASP A 538 17.70 5.45 -43.25
C ASP A 538 18.49 5.21 -41.93
N ILE A 539 19.28 6.19 -41.50
CA ILE A 539 19.98 6.19 -40.21
C ILE A 539 18.97 6.18 -39.07
N ILE A 540 17.90 7.00 -39.14
CA ILE A 540 16.83 7.01 -38.12
C ILE A 540 16.16 5.63 -38.04
N SER A 541 15.89 4.98 -39.18
CA SER A 541 15.31 3.64 -39.22
C SER A 541 16.24 2.57 -38.62
N ALA A 542 17.52 2.59 -39.00
CA ALA A 542 18.54 1.67 -38.49
C ALA A 542 18.75 1.85 -36.98
N VAL A 543 18.89 3.09 -36.51
CA VAL A 543 18.98 3.44 -35.09
C VAL A 543 17.71 3.04 -34.36
N GLY A 544 16.53 3.27 -34.93
CA GLY A 544 15.25 2.86 -34.34
C GLY A 544 15.14 1.35 -34.10
N SER A 545 15.61 0.53 -35.06
CA SER A 545 15.67 -0.93 -34.90
C SER A 545 16.68 -1.34 -33.82
N ALA A 546 17.87 -0.75 -33.82
CA ALA A 546 18.91 -1.00 -32.83
C ALA A 546 18.47 -0.59 -31.41
N LEU A 547 17.74 0.52 -31.28
CA LEU A 547 17.14 0.98 -30.03
C LEU A 547 16.17 -0.06 -29.49
N LYS A 548 15.26 -0.59 -30.31
CA LYS A 548 14.33 -1.65 -29.89
C LYS A 548 15.07 -2.88 -29.36
N THR A 549 16.16 -3.29 -30.01
CA THR A 549 16.99 -4.41 -29.55
C THR A 549 17.72 -4.12 -28.24
N ALA A 550 18.25 -2.90 -28.09
CA ALA A 550 18.91 -2.46 -26.87
C ALA A 550 17.93 -2.43 -25.69
N TYR A 551 16.77 -1.80 -25.86
CA TYR A 551 15.70 -1.79 -24.86
C TYR A 551 15.21 -3.19 -24.52
N THR A 552 14.96 -4.04 -25.52
CA THR A 552 14.52 -5.43 -25.30
C THR A 552 15.52 -6.19 -24.43
N SER A 553 16.82 -6.09 -24.76
CA SER A 553 17.87 -6.75 -23.98
C SER A 553 17.94 -6.23 -22.55
N SER A 554 17.83 -4.92 -22.34
CA SER A 554 17.84 -4.32 -21.01
C SER A 554 16.61 -4.72 -20.18
N PHE A 555 15.40 -4.74 -20.77
CA PHE A 555 14.19 -5.16 -20.06
C PHE A 555 14.21 -6.64 -19.67
N ARG A 556 14.85 -7.52 -20.46
CA ARG A 556 15.03 -8.93 -20.07
C ARG A 556 15.76 -9.05 -18.75
N ILE A 557 16.81 -8.26 -18.53
CA ILE A 557 17.56 -8.24 -17.27
C ILE A 557 16.66 -7.78 -16.12
N VAL A 558 15.83 -6.75 -16.32
CA VAL A 558 14.85 -6.32 -15.31
C VAL A 558 13.90 -7.47 -14.92
N PHE A 559 13.34 -8.20 -15.88
CA PHE A 559 12.49 -9.35 -15.57
C PHE A 559 13.26 -10.48 -14.87
N TYR A 560 14.52 -10.76 -15.24
CA TYR A 560 15.36 -11.72 -14.51
C TYR A 560 15.56 -11.32 -13.04
N THR A 561 15.74 -10.04 -12.75
CA THR A 561 15.84 -9.56 -11.35
C THR A 561 14.54 -9.70 -10.55
N THR A 562 13.40 -9.92 -11.22
CA THR A 562 12.10 -10.12 -10.56
C THR A 562 11.85 -11.58 -10.16
N ILE A 563 12.57 -12.53 -10.76
CA ILE A 563 12.42 -13.97 -10.49
C ILE A 563 12.69 -14.32 -9.02
N PRO A 564 13.78 -13.86 -8.37
CA PRO A 564 14.03 -14.18 -6.96
C PRO A 564 12.90 -13.71 -6.02
N PHE A 565 12.34 -12.53 -6.25
CA PHE A 565 11.20 -12.03 -5.47
C PHE A 565 9.95 -12.88 -5.68
N SER A 566 9.73 -13.34 -6.91
CA SER A 566 8.62 -14.26 -7.23
C SER A 566 8.79 -15.63 -6.56
N VAL A 567 10.03 -16.11 -6.37
CA VAL A 567 10.32 -17.31 -5.56
C VAL A 567 9.98 -17.06 -4.09
N ILE A 568 10.34 -15.90 -3.53
CA ILE A 568 9.98 -15.53 -2.15
C ILE A 568 8.46 -15.51 -1.98
N LEU A 569 7.71 -14.97 -2.95
CA LEU A 569 6.25 -14.99 -2.96
C LEU A 569 5.70 -16.42 -2.92
N LEU A 570 6.25 -17.32 -3.75
CA LEU A 570 5.84 -18.73 -3.78
C LEU A 570 6.15 -19.43 -2.46
N LEU A 571 7.36 -19.29 -1.91
CA LEU A 571 7.74 -19.89 -0.63
C LEU A 571 6.88 -19.36 0.53
N SER A 572 6.64 -18.05 0.56
CA SER A 572 5.81 -17.41 1.59
C SER A 572 4.36 -17.87 1.52
N SER A 573 3.84 -18.14 0.32
CA SER A 573 2.46 -18.63 0.14
C SER A 573 2.19 -19.98 0.83
N PHE A 574 3.21 -20.85 0.97
CA PHE A 574 3.09 -22.11 1.71
C PHE A 574 2.98 -21.92 3.23
N LEU A 575 3.44 -20.77 3.74
CA LEU A 575 3.40 -20.41 5.16
C LEU A 575 2.14 -19.63 5.55
N VAL A 576 1.31 -19.23 4.57
CA VAL A 576 0.02 -18.58 4.83
C VAL A 576 -0.89 -19.53 5.63
N PRO A 577 -1.50 -19.06 6.73
CA PRO A 577 -2.34 -19.90 7.57
C PRO A 577 -3.63 -20.28 6.83
N ASN A 578 -4.22 -21.43 7.19
CA ASN A 578 -5.53 -21.80 6.69
C ASN A 578 -6.59 -20.86 7.29
N MET A 579 -6.97 -19.86 6.50
CA MET A 579 -7.95 -18.85 6.91
C MET A 579 -9.39 -19.37 7.01
N GLU A 580 -9.63 -20.61 6.59
CA GLU A 580 -10.93 -21.30 6.71
C GLU A 580 -11.45 -21.34 8.15
N LYS A 581 -10.54 -21.42 9.14
CA LYS A 581 -10.90 -21.43 10.56
C LYS A 581 -11.38 -20.07 11.09
N PHE A 582 -11.11 -18.97 10.37
CA PHE A 582 -11.45 -17.61 10.77
C PHE A 582 -12.63 -17.01 9.97
N LEU A 583 -13.17 -17.74 8.99
CA LEU A 583 -14.38 -17.37 8.25
C LEU A 583 -15.64 -17.67 9.08
N SER A 584 -15.72 -17.16 10.30
CA SER A 584 -16.90 -17.26 11.18
C SER A 584 -17.72 -15.97 11.20
N TYR A 585 -18.99 -16.07 11.61
CA TYR A 585 -20.03 -15.05 11.43
C TYR A 585 -20.06 -13.93 12.49
N ASP A 586 -19.10 -13.86 13.43
CA ASP A 586 -19.18 -12.97 14.59
C ASP A 586 -18.60 -11.56 14.37
N VAL A 587 -19.17 -10.56 15.07
CA VAL A 587 -18.88 -9.13 14.91
C VAL A 587 -18.21 -8.54 16.15
N ALA A 588 -17.18 -7.71 15.96
CA ALA A 588 -16.35 -7.20 17.05
C ALA A 588 -16.89 -5.96 17.80
N LYS A 589 -17.51 -4.95 17.13
CA LYS A 589 -18.08 -3.69 17.71
C LYS A 589 -19.11 -3.04 16.73
N LYS A 590 -19.96 -2.07 17.17
CA LYS A 590 -20.93 -1.25 16.38
C LYS A 590 -20.84 0.24 16.74
N LEU A 591 -21.45 1.09 15.90
CA LEU A 591 -21.79 2.51 16.12
C LEU A 591 -23.22 2.77 16.63
N GLN A 592 -23.43 3.95 17.24
CA GLN A 592 -24.75 4.50 17.62
C GLN A 592 -25.06 5.87 16.98
N SER A 593 -26.35 6.18 16.88
CA SER A 593 -26.93 7.38 16.26
C SER A 593 -27.12 8.55 17.24
N SER A 594 -27.09 9.78 16.72
CA SER A 594 -27.31 11.02 17.47
C SER A 594 -28.80 11.38 17.54
N GLU A 595 -29.47 11.01 18.63
CA GLU A 595 -30.69 11.72 19.05
C GLU A 595 -30.67 11.90 20.58
N LYS A 596 -30.82 13.16 21.01
CA LYS A 596 -31.14 13.52 22.39
C LYS A 596 -32.65 13.35 22.56
N SER A 597 -33.09 12.45 23.43
CA SER A 597 -34.47 12.45 23.92
C SER A 597 -34.48 12.25 25.43
N ASP A 598 -34.82 13.33 26.13
CA ASP A 598 -35.34 13.31 27.49
C ASP A 598 -36.60 12.44 27.56
N VAL A 599 -36.79 11.70 28.67
CA VAL A 599 -38.01 11.70 29.52
C VAL A 599 -37.87 10.66 30.64
N GLN A 600 -37.79 11.20 31.86
CA GLN A 600 -38.30 10.72 33.15
C GLN A 600 -39.11 9.41 33.23
N GLY A 601 -38.64 8.53 34.13
CA GLY A 601 -39.39 8.07 35.30
C GLY A 601 -40.54 7.07 35.11
N LYS A 602 -40.30 5.80 35.48
CA LYS A 602 -41.26 5.00 36.26
C LYS A 602 -40.57 3.85 36.98
N THR A 603 -40.61 3.96 38.30
CA THR A 603 -40.24 2.97 39.30
C THR A 603 -41.26 1.83 39.28
N GLU A 604 -40.83 0.57 39.30
CA GLU A 604 -41.71 -0.51 39.74
C GLU A 604 -40.93 -1.53 40.58
N LYS A 605 -41.44 -1.72 41.80
CA LYS A 605 -40.90 -2.55 42.89
C LYS A 605 -41.25 -4.00 42.63
N THR A 606 -40.28 -4.91 42.77
CA THR A 606 -40.54 -6.35 42.80
C THR A 606 -40.68 -6.81 44.25
N THR A 607 -41.91 -7.15 44.64
CA THR A 607 -42.26 -7.87 45.88
C THR A 607 -42.03 -9.37 45.72
N THR A 608 -41.35 -9.96 46.71
CA THR A 608 -41.21 -11.40 46.95
C THR A 608 -42.56 -12.05 47.29
N PRO A 609 -42.83 -13.32 46.90
CA PRO A 609 -43.83 -14.14 47.55
C PRO A 609 -43.18 -15.25 48.39
N SER A 610 -43.52 -15.25 49.68
CA SER A 610 -43.42 -16.38 50.60
C SER A 610 -44.80 -17.03 50.78
N GLN A 611 -44.79 -18.25 51.32
CA GLN A 611 -45.89 -19.11 51.82
C GLN A 611 -46.22 -20.25 50.85
N VAL A 612 -46.26 -21.52 51.28
CA VAL A 612 -46.55 -22.10 52.60
C VAL A 612 -45.55 -23.20 52.96
#